data_AF-A0A2H0LHD5-F1
#
_entry.id   AF-A0A2H0LHD5-F1
#
_cell.length_a   1.000
_cell.length_b   1.000
_cell.length_c   1.000
_cell.angle_alpha   90.00
_cell.angle_beta   90.00
_cell.angle_gamma   90.00
#
_symmetry.space_group_name_H-M   'P 1'
#
loop_
_entity.id
_entity.type
_entity.pdbx_description
1 polymer ?
#
loop_
_entity_poly.entity_id
_entity_poly.type
_entity_poly.pdbx_seq_one_letter_code
_entity_poly.pdbx_strand_id
1 'polypeptide(L)'
;MMSRSLTRVYLWVAVCAVLALIVKMRWLAALDIAVADWAQGVRTPGKDAAARASTFFGSSTWALAAGVVMTGWWARAKRWRTIGAFWVSWGIGLALQSVLRCWVAQWRPDVYLPASLHWVVDRLFNTGFPSGHAFRSTFIFGWWIDALQRHPAHGARAALAACAVLIVLVGATRVYLHRHWMSDVVGGWVVAMLSLALACALRVEVAKPACDQV
;
A
#
# COMPACT_ATOMS: atom_id res chain seq x y z
N MET A 1 30.42 -2.82 -2.58
CA MET A 1 29.54 -1.75 -2.05
C MET A 1 28.11 -1.98 -2.51
N MET A 2 27.14 -1.91 -1.60
CA MET A 2 25.72 -2.12 -1.94
C MET A 2 25.16 -0.96 -2.77
N SER A 3 24.36 -1.25 -3.79
CA SER A 3 23.78 -0.21 -4.65
C SER A 3 22.74 0.63 -3.91
N ARG A 4 22.58 1.90 -4.30
CA ARG A 4 21.58 2.82 -3.71
C ARG A 4 20.15 2.27 -3.78
N SER A 5 19.82 1.49 -4.81
CA SER A 5 18.52 0.81 -4.96
C SER A 5 18.30 -0.26 -3.89
N LEU A 6 19.29 -1.11 -3.64
CA LEU A 6 19.22 -2.16 -2.62
C LEU A 6 19.17 -1.56 -1.21
N THR A 7 19.95 -0.52 -0.94
CA THR A 7 19.89 0.21 0.35
C THR A 7 18.47 0.68 0.68
N ARG A 8 17.73 1.20 -0.33
CA ARG A 8 16.33 1.61 -0.14
C ARG A 8 15.42 0.43 0.18
N VAL A 9 15.63 -0.72 -0.45
CA VAL A 9 14.86 -1.94 -0.13
C VAL A 9 15.09 -2.33 1.32
N TYR A 10 16.35 -2.45 1.76
CA TYR A 10 16.66 -2.82 3.14
C TYR A 10 16.13 -1.81 4.17
N LEU A 11 16.17 -0.52 3.87
CA LEU A 11 15.57 0.52 4.71
C LEU A 11 14.07 0.28 4.88
N TRP A 12 13.33 0.07 3.79
CA TRP A 12 11.89 -0.17 3.86
C TRP A 12 11.54 -1.53 4.49
N VAL A 13 12.39 -2.55 4.36
CA VAL A 13 12.25 -3.80 5.12
C VAL A 13 12.36 -3.54 6.62
N ALA A 14 13.37 -2.77 7.05
CA ALA A 14 13.55 -2.42 8.46
C ALA A 14 12.35 -1.61 9.00
N VAL A 15 11.91 -0.59 8.26
CA VAL A 15 10.73 0.21 8.62
C VAL A 15 9.47 -0.67 8.73
N CYS A 16 9.27 -1.59 7.77
CA CYS A 16 8.13 -2.51 7.79
C CYS A 16 8.18 -3.44 9.00
N ALA A 17 9.36 -4.00 9.32
CA ALA A 17 9.52 -4.92 10.45
C ALA A 17 9.29 -4.20 11.79
N VAL A 18 9.89 -3.01 11.98
CA VAL A 18 9.72 -2.20 13.19
C VAL A 18 8.26 -1.79 13.37
N LEU A 19 7.60 -1.28 12.32
CA LEU A 19 6.20 -0.90 12.39
C LEU A 19 5.31 -2.10 12.74
N ALA A 20 5.53 -3.25 12.08
CA ALA A 20 4.73 -4.44 12.34
C ALA A 20 4.93 -4.97 13.78
N LEU A 21 6.13 -4.85 14.36
CA LEU A 21 6.40 -5.16 15.77
C LEU A 21 5.67 -4.18 16.71
N ILE A 22 5.78 -2.88 16.48
CA ILE A 22 5.10 -1.83 17.27
C ILE A 22 3.58 -2.09 17.31
N VAL A 23 3.01 -2.43 16.15
CA VAL A 23 1.59 -2.73 16.00
C VAL A 23 1.21 -4.04 16.71
N LYS A 24 1.99 -5.11 16.51
CA LYS A 24 1.78 -6.40 17.17
C LYS A 24 1.83 -6.30 18.69
N MET A 25 2.76 -5.49 19.21
CA MET A 25 2.90 -5.21 20.64
C MET A 25 1.86 -4.20 21.17
N ARG A 26 0.95 -3.72 20.30
CA ARG A 26 -0.14 -2.79 20.63
C ARG A 26 0.32 -1.43 21.18
N TRP A 27 1.55 -1.01 20.89
CA TRP A 27 2.09 0.26 21.37
C TRP A 27 1.37 1.49 20.80
N LEU A 28 0.71 1.35 19.64
CA LEU A 28 -0.11 2.39 19.01
C LEU A 28 -1.60 2.30 19.34
N ALA A 29 -2.04 1.35 20.18
CA ALA A 29 -3.47 1.08 20.37
C ALA A 29 -4.27 2.28 20.87
N ALA A 30 -3.73 3.06 21.82
CA ALA A 30 -4.41 4.25 22.34
C ALA A 30 -4.59 5.32 21.25
N LEU A 31 -3.57 5.52 20.41
CA LEU A 31 -3.62 6.46 19.29
C LEU A 31 -4.59 5.99 18.21
N ASP A 32 -4.57 4.70 17.87
CA ASP A 32 -5.50 4.09 16.91
C ASP A 32 -6.96 4.27 17.34
N ILE A 33 -7.26 4.06 18.63
CA ILE A 33 -8.61 4.28 19.20
C ILE A 33 -8.98 5.76 19.14
N ALA A 34 -8.12 6.66 19.63
CA ALA A 34 -8.41 8.09 19.65
C ALA A 34 -8.69 8.66 18.24
N VAL A 35 -7.91 8.24 17.25
CA VAL A 35 -8.11 8.65 15.84
C VAL A 35 -9.40 8.04 15.29
N ALA A 36 -9.70 6.77 15.60
CA ALA A 36 -10.94 6.13 15.16
C ALA A 36 -12.19 6.82 15.74
N ASP A 37 -12.17 7.14 17.04
CA ASP A 37 -13.27 7.81 17.75
C ASP A 37 -13.50 9.22 17.20
N TRP A 38 -12.42 10.00 17.01
CA TRP A 38 -12.51 11.30 16.33
C TRP A 38 -13.12 11.17 14.93
N ALA A 39 -12.68 10.18 14.16
CA ALA A 39 -13.17 9.95 12.81
C ALA A 39 -14.66 9.55 12.79
N GLN A 40 -15.14 8.81 13.79
CA GLN A 40 -16.57 8.50 13.94
C GLN A 40 -17.39 9.74 14.34
N GLY A 41 -16.85 10.62 15.18
CA GLY A 41 -17.54 11.84 15.62
C GLY A 41 -17.84 12.85 14.50
N VAL A 42 -17.10 12.79 13.38
CA VAL A 42 -17.28 13.74 12.25
C VAL A 42 -18.12 13.17 11.09
N ARG A 43 -18.75 12.01 11.28
CA ARG A 43 -19.50 11.31 10.23
C ARG A 43 -20.83 11.99 9.88
N THR A 44 -21.16 11.99 8.59
CA THR A 44 -22.44 12.48 8.06
C THR A 44 -22.79 11.69 6.79
N PRO A 45 -24.07 11.51 6.43
CA PRO A 45 -24.46 10.75 5.24
C PRO A 45 -23.77 11.20 3.93
N GLY A 46 -23.59 12.51 3.74
CA GLY A 46 -22.92 13.06 2.56
C GLY A 46 -21.43 12.73 2.51
N LYS A 47 -20.71 12.93 3.61
CA LYS A 47 -19.28 12.56 3.72
C LYS A 47 -19.07 11.05 3.59
N ASP A 48 -20.00 10.25 4.12
CA ASP A 48 -20.04 8.80 3.97
C ASP A 48 -20.13 8.35 2.51
N ALA A 49 -21.01 8.97 1.72
CA ALA A 49 -21.12 8.70 0.29
C ALA A 49 -19.83 9.07 -0.45
N ALA A 50 -19.27 10.25 -0.16
CA ALA A 50 -18.00 10.70 -0.75
C ALA A 50 -16.83 9.77 -0.38
N ALA A 51 -16.77 9.28 0.87
CA ALA A 51 -15.75 8.35 1.32
C ALA A 51 -15.87 6.99 0.61
N ARG A 52 -17.10 6.47 0.45
CA ARG A 52 -17.36 5.24 -0.31
C ARG A 52 -17.02 5.37 -1.79
N ALA A 53 -17.29 6.52 -2.41
CA ALA A 53 -16.86 6.77 -3.78
C ALA A 53 -15.33 6.82 -3.90
N SER A 54 -14.67 7.53 -2.98
CA SER A 54 -13.21 7.71 -3.00
C SER A 54 -12.44 6.41 -2.73
N THR A 55 -12.97 5.50 -1.90
CA THR A 55 -12.30 4.22 -1.63
C THR A 55 -12.24 3.30 -2.87
N PHE A 56 -12.98 3.60 -3.94
CA PHE A 56 -12.89 2.89 -5.22
C PHE A 56 -11.45 2.83 -5.75
N PHE A 57 -10.69 3.92 -5.63
CA PHE A 57 -9.29 4.00 -6.03
C PHE A 57 -8.32 3.15 -5.17
N GLY A 58 -8.82 2.53 -4.10
CA GLY A 58 -8.10 1.51 -3.34
C GLY A 58 -8.62 0.09 -3.59
N SER A 59 -9.66 -0.09 -4.41
CA SER A 59 -10.26 -1.41 -4.65
C SER A 59 -9.34 -2.33 -5.45
N SER A 60 -9.53 -3.65 -5.33
CA SER A 60 -8.80 -4.63 -6.12
C SER A 60 -9.15 -4.54 -7.60
N THR A 61 -10.43 -4.32 -7.92
CA THR A 61 -10.94 -4.18 -9.29
C THR A 61 -10.30 -3.00 -10.01
N TRP A 62 -10.30 -1.83 -9.39
CA TRP A 62 -9.63 -0.64 -9.94
C TRP A 62 -8.13 -0.87 -10.14
N ALA A 63 -7.45 -1.42 -9.12
CA ALA A 63 -5.99 -1.56 -9.19
C ALA A 63 -5.55 -2.57 -10.26
N LEU A 64 -6.30 -3.66 -10.44
CA LEU A 64 -6.06 -4.62 -11.52
C LEU A 64 -6.31 -3.98 -12.89
N ALA A 65 -7.42 -3.25 -13.05
CA ALA A 65 -7.71 -2.54 -14.30
C ALA A 65 -6.60 -1.53 -14.64
N ALA A 66 -6.16 -0.73 -13.65
CA ALA A 66 -5.04 0.20 -13.82
C ALA A 66 -3.73 -0.54 -14.18
N GLY A 67 -3.43 -1.65 -13.51
CA GLY A 67 -2.25 -2.47 -13.80
C GLY A 67 -2.26 -3.05 -15.22
N VAL A 68 -3.42 -3.49 -15.72
CA VAL A 68 -3.58 -3.96 -17.11
C VAL A 68 -3.36 -2.83 -18.10
N VAL A 69 -3.94 -1.64 -17.87
CA VAL A 69 -3.75 -0.46 -18.72
C VAL A 69 -2.27 -0.06 -18.78
N MET A 70 -1.59 -0.01 -17.63
CA MET A 70 -0.17 0.31 -17.54
C MET A 70 0.70 -0.74 -18.24
N THR A 71 0.34 -2.02 -18.11
CA THR A 71 1.00 -3.12 -18.83
C THR A 71 0.88 -2.94 -20.34
N GLY A 72 -0.32 -2.64 -20.84
CA GLY A 72 -0.55 -2.38 -22.26
C GLY A 72 0.24 -1.18 -22.78
N TRP A 73 0.31 -0.10 -21.99
CA TRP A 73 1.12 1.07 -22.33
C TRP A 73 2.62 0.74 -22.43
N TRP A 74 3.17 0.01 -21.46
CA TRP A 74 4.57 -0.41 -21.48
C TRP A 74 4.87 -1.45 -22.55
N ALA A 75 3.93 -2.35 -22.87
CA ALA A 75 4.07 -3.34 -23.92
C ALA A 75 4.19 -2.68 -25.30
N ARG A 76 3.38 -1.64 -25.57
CA ARG A 76 3.51 -0.83 -26.79
C ARG A 76 4.89 -0.17 -26.91
N ALA A 77 5.45 0.25 -25.79
CA ALA A 77 6.81 0.80 -25.71
C ALA A 77 7.91 -0.28 -25.60
N LYS A 78 7.58 -1.57 -25.74
CA LYS A 78 8.49 -2.73 -25.59
C LYS A 78 9.26 -2.76 -24.26
N ARG A 79 8.70 -2.16 -23.20
CA ARG A 79 9.32 -2.05 -21.86
C ARG A 79 9.07 -3.29 -20.98
N TRP A 80 9.36 -4.49 -21.49
CA TRP A 80 9.09 -5.78 -20.81
C TRP A 80 9.65 -5.90 -19.41
N ARG A 81 10.84 -5.32 -19.18
CA ARG A 81 11.47 -5.27 -17.86
C ARG A 81 10.67 -4.47 -16.84
N THR A 82 10.00 -3.41 -17.29
CA THR A 82 9.13 -2.60 -16.43
C THR A 82 7.87 -3.39 -16.05
N ILE A 83 7.30 -4.12 -17.01
CA ILE A 83 6.16 -5.02 -16.79
C ILE A 83 6.53 -6.10 -15.76
N GLY A 84 7.67 -6.77 -15.94
CA GLY A 84 8.15 -7.78 -15.00
C GLY A 84 8.36 -7.21 -13.60
N ALA A 85 9.06 -6.07 -13.48
CA ALA A 85 9.28 -5.42 -12.19
C ALA A 85 7.98 -5.00 -11.51
N PHE A 86 6.98 -4.52 -12.26
CA PHE A 86 5.66 -4.19 -11.74
C PHE A 86 4.96 -5.40 -11.15
N TRP A 87 4.76 -6.48 -11.93
CA TRP A 87 3.98 -7.62 -11.48
C TRP A 87 4.68 -8.46 -10.42
N VAL A 88 6.01 -8.61 -10.51
CA VAL A 88 6.79 -9.32 -9.48
C VAL A 88 6.75 -8.58 -8.15
N SER A 89 6.98 -7.26 -8.14
CA SER A 89 6.92 -6.48 -6.90
C SER A 89 5.52 -6.35 -6.31
N TRP A 90 4.49 -6.31 -7.17
CA TRP A 90 3.08 -6.39 -6.77
C TRP A 90 2.77 -7.71 -6.08
N GLY A 91 3.13 -8.84 -6.72
CA GLY A 91 2.92 -10.18 -6.18
C GLY A 91 3.63 -10.41 -4.85
N ILE A 92 4.91 -10.01 -4.75
CA ILE A 92 5.68 -10.06 -3.48
C ILE A 92 5.02 -9.18 -2.42
N GLY A 93 4.55 -7.98 -2.79
CA GLY A 93 3.83 -7.09 -1.88
C GLY A 93 2.53 -7.70 -1.35
N LEU A 94 1.74 -8.36 -2.21
CA LEU A 94 0.54 -9.08 -1.78
C LEU A 94 0.86 -10.25 -0.86
N ALA A 95 1.89 -11.05 -1.19
CA ALA A 95 2.34 -12.14 -0.35
C ALA A 95 2.78 -11.63 1.03
N LEU A 96 3.55 -10.55 1.07
CA LEU A 96 3.98 -9.91 2.32
C LEU A 96 2.79 -9.43 3.15
N GLN A 97 1.77 -8.83 2.53
CA GLN A 97 0.55 -8.46 3.26
C GLN A 97 -0.14 -9.68 3.86
N SER A 98 -0.25 -10.79 3.13
CA SER A 98 -0.85 -12.02 3.65
C SER A 98 -0.05 -12.59 4.84
N VAL A 99 1.28 -12.56 4.78
CA VAL A 99 2.14 -12.98 5.89
C VAL A 99 1.95 -12.08 7.11
N LEU A 100 2.02 -10.76 6.93
CA LEU A 100 1.85 -9.79 8.02
C LEU A 100 0.46 -9.88 8.64
N ARG A 101 -0.55 -10.14 7.82
CA ARG A 101 -1.94 -10.34 8.24
C ARG A 101 -2.09 -11.51 9.21
N CYS A 102 -1.47 -12.65 8.89
CA CYS A 102 -1.45 -13.81 9.78
C CYS A 102 -0.59 -13.59 11.03
N TRP A 103 0.54 -12.88 10.89
CA TRP A 103 1.52 -12.74 11.96
C TRP A 103 1.19 -11.66 12.99
N VAL A 104 0.73 -10.48 12.56
CA VAL A 104 0.30 -9.39 13.43
C VAL A 104 -1.07 -9.70 14.01
N ALA A 105 -1.97 -10.28 13.19
CA ALA A 105 -3.31 -10.70 13.59
C ALA A 105 -4.12 -9.64 14.37
N GLN A 106 -3.92 -8.35 14.04
CA GLN A 106 -4.66 -7.25 14.65
C GLN A 106 -6.12 -7.29 14.20
N TRP A 107 -7.05 -7.28 15.16
CA TRP A 107 -8.48 -7.17 14.90
C TRP A 107 -8.84 -5.80 14.32
N ARG A 108 -9.79 -5.74 13.40
CA ARG A 108 -10.30 -4.47 12.86
C ARG A 108 -11.24 -3.75 13.83
N PRO A 109 -11.46 -2.43 13.66
CA PRO A 109 -12.40 -1.67 14.49
C PRO A 109 -13.86 -2.15 14.35
N ASP A 110 -14.27 -2.59 13.15
CA ASP A 110 -15.65 -2.99 12.85
C ASP A 110 -16.04 -4.40 13.33
N VAL A 111 -15.10 -5.16 13.90
CA VAL A 111 -15.37 -6.50 14.42
C VAL A 111 -15.86 -6.38 15.87
N TYR A 112 -17.18 -6.27 16.03
CA TYR A 112 -17.86 -6.42 17.32
C TYR A 112 -18.15 -7.90 17.57
N LEU A 113 -17.15 -8.63 18.07
CA LEU A 113 -17.38 -9.99 18.57
C LEU A 113 -16.83 -10.10 20.00
N PRO A 114 -17.55 -10.75 20.93
CA PRO A 114 -16.99 -11.10 22.23
C PRO A 114 -15.67 -11.85 22.06
N ALA A 115 -14.68 -11.56 22.90
CA ALA A 115 -13.34 -12.13 22.79
C ALA A 115 -13.33 -13.68 22.78
N SER A 116 -14.34 -14.30 23.42
CA SER A 116 -14.57 -15.74 23.46
C SER A 116 -14.94 -16.37 22.11
N LEU A 117 -15.34 -15.58 21.11
CA LEU A 117 -15.77 -16.04 19.79
C LEU A 117 -14.78 -15.68 18.67
N HIS A 118 -13.69 -14.99 18.99
CA HIS A 118 -12.65 -14.61 18.02
C HIS A 118 -12.01 -15.81 17.29
N TRP A 119 -12.08 -17.02 17.85
CA TRP A 119 -11.57 -18.25 17.22
C TRP A 119 -12.47 -18.79 16.10
N VAL A 120 -13.75 -18.41 16.08
CA VAL A 120 -14.74 -18.84 15.06
C VAL A 120 -14.57 -18.06 13.76
N VAL A 121 -13.84 -16.95 13.81
CA VAL A 121 -13.71 -15.99 12.72
C VAL A 121 -12.49 -16.33 11.87
N ASP A 122 -12.67 -16.38 10.56
CA ASP A 122 -11.56 -16.56 9.64
C ASP A 122 -10.58 -15.37 9.72
N ARG A 123 -9.42 -15.63 10.33
CA ARG A 123 -8.36 -14.62 10.56
C ARG A 123 -7.89 -13.96 9.26
N LEU A 124 -8.01 -14.64 8.12
CA LEU A 124 -7.64 -14.07 6.82
C LEU A 124 -8.58 -12.94 6.40
N PHE A 125 -9.86 -13.00 6.76
CA PHE A 125 -10.84 -12.01 6.31
C PHE A 125 -11.02 -10.84 7.28
N ASN A 126 -10.76 -11.03 8.58
CA ASN A 126 -11.10 -10.05 9.64
C ASN A 126 -9.93 -9.38 10.38
N THR A 127 -8.70 -9.64 9.96
CA THR A 127 -7.52 -8.89 10.45
C THR A 127 -7.37 -7.54 9.73
N GLY A 128 -6.91 -6.51 10.44
CA GLY A 128 -6.77 -5.14 9.93
C GLY A 128 -5.45 -4.90 9.21
N PHE A 129 -4.36 -5.30 9.85
CA PHE A 129 -3.00 -4.95 9.44
C PHE A 129 -2.43 -5.88 8.36
N PRO A 130 -1.75 -5.36 7.34
CA PRO A 130 -1.81 -3.98 6.83
C PRO A 130 -3.05 -3.75 5.93
N SER A 131 -3.40 -2.49 5.68
CA SER A 131 -4.54 -2.14 4.83
C SER A 131 -4.25 -2.35 3.34
N GLY A 132 -5.03 -3.24 2.72
CA GLY A 132 -4.92 -3.51 1.28
C GLY A 132 -5.34 -2.35 0.37
N HIS A 133 -6.28 -1.51 0.81
CA HIS A 133 -6.68 -0.33 0.02
C HIS A 133 -5.57 0.73 -0.03
N ALA A 134 -4.92 0.96 1.12
CA ALA A 134 -3.77 1.83 1.22
C ALA A 134 -2.60 1.28 0.36
N PHE A 135 -2.30 -0.01 0.47
CA PHE A 135 -1.27 -0.62 -0.38
C PHE A 135 -1.53 -0.42 -1.88
N ARG A 136 -2.72 -0.81 -2.36
CA ARG A 136 -3.01 -0.82 -3.81
C ARG A 136 -3.02 0.59 -4.39
N SER A 137 -3.67 1.54 -3.70
CA SER A 137 -3.70 2.93 -4.13
C SER A 137 -2.28 3.52 -4.18
N THR A 138 -1.48 3.36 -3.13
CA THR A 138 -0.08 3.84 -3.09
C THR A 138 0.78 3.18 -4.15
N PHE A 139 0.67 1.88 -4.37
CA PHE A 139 1.48 1.20 -5.37
C PHE A 139 1.14 1.69 -6.78
N ILE A 140 -0.14 1.73 -7.15
CA ILE A 140 -0.56 2.20 -8.48
C ILE A 140 -0.17 3.67 -8.66
N PHE A 141 -0.63 4.58 -7.79
CA PHE A 141 -0.31 6.01 -7.92
C PHE A 141 1.20 6.28 -7.80
N GLY A 142 1.94 5.49 -7.05
CA GLY A 142 3.41 5.56 -6.98
C GLY A 142 4.09 5.24 -8.30
N TRP A 143 3.57 4.29 -9.09
CA TRP A 143 4.05 4.05 -10.44
C TRP A 143 3.69 5.17 -11.43
N TRP A 144 2.53 5.79 -11.26
CA TRP A 144 2.17 6.99 -12.03
C TRP A 144 3.09 8.15 -11.70
N ILE A 145 3.41 8.36 -10.42
CA ILE A 145 4.40 9.33 -9.96
C ILE A 145 5.78 9.05 -10.59
N ASP A 146 6.27 7.81 -10.56
CA ASP A 146 7.54 7.42 -11.19
C ASP A 146 7.54 7.69 -12.70
N ALA A 147 6.42 7.44 -13.40
CA ALA A 147 6.30 7.74 -14.82
C ALA A 147 6.31 9.25 -15.12
N LEU A 148 5.54 10.04 -14.35
CA LEU A 148 5.45 11.49 -14.48
C LEU A 148 6.78 12.19 -14.20
N GLN A 149 7.56 11.69 -13.25
CA GLN A 149 8.88 12.25 -12.93
C GLN A 149 9.92 11.99 -14.04
N ARG A 150 9.84 10.85 -14.73
CA ARG A 150 10.76 10.51 -15.83
C ARG A 150 10.44 11.22 -17.14
N HIS A 151 9.16 11.54 -17.35
CA HIS A 151 8.66 12.19 -18.57
C HIS A 151 7.73 13.34 -18.21
N PRO A 152 8.26 14.44 -17.66
CA PRO A 152 7.43 15.57 -17.25
C PRO A 152 6.78 16.24 -18.46
N ALA A 153 5.46 16.36 -18.42
CA ALA A 153 4.65 17.12 -19.38
C ALA A 153 4.09 18.40 -18.73
N HIS A 154 3.46 19.28 -19.52
CA HIS A 154 2.67 20.38 -18.98
C HIS A 154 1.62 19.82 -17.98
N GLY A 155 1.59 20.38 -16.76
CA GLY A 155 0.70 19.91 -15.69
C GLY A 155 1.25 18.77 -14.82
N ALA A 156 2.48 18.29 -15.03
CA ALA A 156 3.06 17.18 -14.25
C ALA A 156 3.04 17.45 -12.72
N ARG A 157 3.29 18.68 -12.28
CA ARG A 157 3.23 19.03 -10.84
C ARG A 157 1.82 18.86 -10.26
N ALA A 158 0.79 19.27 -10.98
CA ALA A 158 -0.59 19.11 -10.56
C ALA A 158 -0.99 17.62 -10.54
N ALA A 159 -0.56 16.85 -11.54
CA ALA A 159 -0.79 15.40 -11.57
C ALA A 159 -0.09 14.64 -10.44
N LEU A 160 1.15 15.04 -10.10
CA LEU A 160 1.88 14.49 -8.94
C LEU A 160 1.15 14.80 -7.63
N ALA A 161 0.70 16.05 -7.45
CA ALA A 161 -0.08 16.46 -6.28
C ALA A 161 -1.39 15.67 -6.19
N ALA A 162 -2.11 15.48 -7.31
CA ALA A 162 -3.33 14.70 -7.36
C ALA A 162 -3.11 13.24 -6.94
N CYS A 163 -2.04 12.61 -7.42
CA CYS A 163 -1.67 11.24 -6.99
C CYS A 163 -1.42 11.17 -5.48
N ALA A 164 -0.64 12.11 -4.93
CA ALA A 164 -0.35 12.16 -3.50
C ALA A 164 -1.62 12.38 -2.65
N VAL A 165 -2.49 13.30 -3.08
CA VAL A 165 -3.78 13.56 -2.43
C VAL A 165 -4.67 12.32 -2.47
N LEU A 166 -4.76 11.61 -3.60
CA LEU A 166 -5.57 10.39 -3.70
C LEU A 166 -5.04 9.27 -2.78
N ILE A 167 -3.73 9.11 -2.63
CA ILE A 167 -3.13 8.15 -1.69
C ILE A 167 -3.57 8.44 -0.26
N VAL A 168 -3.45 9.70 0.16
CA VAL A 168 -3.83 10.12 1.52
C VAL A 168 -5.34 10.01 1.72
N LEU A 169 -6.13 10.46 0.75
CA LEU A 169 -7.59 10.42 0.79
C LEU A 169 -8.10 8.98 0.91
N VAL A 170 -7.61 8.06 0.06
CA VAL A 170 -7.99 6.65 0.14
C VAL A 170 -7.63 6.08 1.52
N GLY A 171 -6.44 6.35 2.04
CA GLY A 171 -6.04 5.93 3.39
C GLY A 171 -6.98 6.47 4.48
N ALA A 172 -7.25 7.78 4.46
CA ALA A 172 -8.15 8.44 5.41
C ALA A 172 -9.57 7.85 5.38
N THR A 173 -10.10 7.50 4.19
CA THR A 173 -11.42 6.87 4.08
C THR A 173 -11.50 5.53 4.83
N ARG A 174 -10.38 4.81 4.99
CA ARG A 174 -10.37 3.50 5.65
C ARG A 174 -10.57 3.62 7.16
N VAL A 175 -9.99 4.64 7.77
CA VAL A 175 -10.18 4.98 9.18
C VAL A 175 -11.56 5.60 9.40
N TYR A 176 -11.93 6.55 8.53
CA TYR A 176 -13.24 7.21 8.55
C TYR A 176 -14.41 6.23 8.49
N LEU A 177 -14.36 5.27 7.56
CA LEU A 177 -15.38 4.22 7.42
C LEU A 177 -15.28 3.12 8.49
N HIS A 178 -14.40 3.27 9.49
CA HIS A 178 -14.19 2.35 10.60
C HIS A 178 -13.74 0.94 10.17
N ARG A 179 -13.07 0.82 9.03
CA ARG A 179 -12.65 -0.47 8.45
C ARG A 179 -11.23 -0.87 8.84
N HIS A 180 -10.44 0.09 9.30
CA HIS A 180 -9.03 -0.06 9.60
C HIS A 180 -8.62 0.93 10.68
N TRP A 181 -7.64 0.53 11.47
CA TRP A 181 -6.91 1.44 12.34
C TRP A 181 -6.01 2.37 11.52
N MET A 182 -5.56 3.48 12.11
CA MET A 182 -4.59 4.35 11.46
C MET A 182 -3.29 3.59 11.16
N SER A 183 -2.82 2.78 12.11
CA SER A 183 -1.64 1.93 11.95
C SER A 183 -1.74 0.94 10.79
N ASP A 184 -2.92 0.38 10.52
CA ASP A 184 -3.15 -0.48 9.34
C ASP A 184 -2.90 0.26 8.04
N VAL A 185 -3.34 1.52 7.95
CA VAL A 185 -3.20 2.38 6.77
C VAL A 185 -1.73 2.71 6.54
N VAL A 186 -1.02 3.13 7.59
CA VAL A 186 0.42 3.39 7.55
C VAL A 186 1.18 2.12 7.13
N GLY A 187 0.80 0.96 7.67
CA GLY A 187 1.37 -0.34 7.26
C GLY A 187 1.17 -0.62 5.77
N GLY A 188 -0.01 -0.32 5.22
CA GLY A 188 -0.28 -0.47 3.79
C GLY A 188 0.60 0.44 2.92
N TRP A 189 0.81 1.69 3.34
CA TRP A 189 1.73 2.62 2.65
C TRP A 189 3.17 2.13 2.70
N VAL A 190 3.64 1.66 3.86
CA VAL A 190 5.01 1.12 4.02
C VAL A 190 5.24 -0.09 3.12
N VAL A 191 4.30 -1.04 3.08
CA VAL A 191 4.40 -2.20 2.19
C VAL A 191 4.41 -1.79 0.71
N ALA A 192 3.63 -0.78 0.33
CA ALA A 192 3.65 -0.27 -1.04
C ALA A 192 4.98 0.41 -1.39
N MET A 193 5.54 1.21 -0.49
CA MET A 193 6.85 1.84 -0.68
C MET A 193 7.97 0.81 -0.77
N LEU A 194 7.92 -0.26 0.03
CA LEU A 194 8.83 -1.39 -0.10
C LEU A 194 8.71 -2.06 -1.47
N SER A 195 7.49 -2.34 -1.94
CA SER A 195 7.25 -2.92 -3.27
C SER A 195 7.74 -2.00 -4.40
N LEU A 196 7.56 -0.68 -4.29
CA LEU A 196 8.08 0.28 -5.27
C LEU A 196 9.62 0.35 -5.27
N ALA A 197 10.24 0.29 -4.09
CA ALA A 197 11.70 0.22 -3.95
C ALA A 197 12.24 -1.08 -4.57
N LEU A 198 11.56 -2.20 -4.35
CA LEU A 198 11.89 -3.49 -4.97
C LEU A 198 11.74 -3.42 -6.50
N ALA A 199 10.67 -2.83 -7.02
CA ALA A 199 10.48 -2.62 -8.45
C ALA A 199 11.60 -1.77 -9.07
N CYS A 200 12.09 -0.75 -8.34
CA CYS A 200 13.22 0.05 -8.76
C CYS A 200 14.50 -0.79 -8.82
N ALA A 201 14.79 -1.58 -7.77
CA ALA A 201 15.93 -2.50 -7.74
C ALA A 201 15.88 -3.54 -8.88
N LEU A 202 14.73 -4.19 -9.11
CA LEU A 202 14.55 -5.16 -10.20
C LEU A 202 14.82 -4.55 -11.58
N ARG A 203 14.45 -3.27 -11.78
CA ARG A 203 14.73 -2.58 -13.05
C ARG A 203 16.21 -2.29 -13.24
N VAL A 204 16.93 -1.91 -12.18
CA VAL A 204 18.32 -1.46 -12.20
C VAL A 204 19.31 -2.62 -12.15
N GLU A 205 19.14 -3.58 -11.24
CA GLU A 205 20.12 -4.65 -11.00
C GLU A 205 20.11 -5.68 -12.14
N VAL A 206 18.94 -6.02 -12.68
CA VAL A 206 18.83 -6.87 -13.88
C VAL A 206 19.39 -6.15 -15.13
N ALA A 207 19.74 -4.86 -15.03
CA ALA A 207 20.27 -4.07 -16.16
C ALA A 207 21.78 -4.11 -16.26
N LYS A 208 22.45 -4.47 -15.15
CA LYS A 208 23.89 -4.59 -15.15
C LYS A 208 24.27 -5.82 -15.96
N PRO A 209 25.09 -5.70 -17.01
CA PRO A 209 25.59 -6.86 -17.73
C PRO A 209 26.41 -7.73 -16.76
N ALA A 210 26.35 -9.05 -16.94
CA ALA A 210 27.07 -10.02 -16.11
C ALA A 210 28.61 -9.87 -16.17
N CYS A 211 29.13 -8.99 -17.03
CA CYS A 211 30.56 -8.77 -17.23
C CYS A 211 31.22 -7.86 -16.17
N ASP A 212 30.44 -7.16 -15.33
CA ASP A 212 30.97 -6.26 -14.30
C ASP A 212 31.21 -6.97 -12.94
N GLN A 213 31.28 -8.30 -12.93
CA GLN A 213 31.48 -9.13 -11.73
C GLN A 213 32.77 -9.97 -11.77
N VAL A 214 33.71 -9.63 -12.66
CA VAL A 214 35.07 -10.20 -12.70
C VAL A 214 36.08 -9.18 -12.21
#